data_AF-A0A413CRF2-F1
#
_entry.id   AF-A0A413CRF2-F1
#
_cell.length_a   1.000
_cell.length_b   1.000
_cell.length_c   1.000
_cell.angle_alpha   90.00
_cell.angle_beta   90.00
_cell.angle_gamma   90.00
#
_symmetry.space_group_name_H-M   'P 1'
#
loop_
_entity.id
_entity.type
_entity.pdbx_description
1 polymer ?
#
loop_
_entity_poly.entity_id
_entity_poly.type
_entity_poly.pdbx_seq_one_letter_code
_entity_poly.pdbx_strand_id
1 'polypeptide(L)'
;MRNINMHISEKIKFIRTKILNVSAQKFADMCGVTARTVYAWESGVSLPCLDNIVAIANTCHASLDYLLIDNHEFELCFPNLDDETFKCISHLSNKMKEENEVNQISNTVE
;
A
#
# COMPACT_ATOMS: atom_id res chain seq x y z
N MET A 1 11.70 -14.04 -15.53
CA MET A 1 10.69 -13.34 -14.72
C MET A 1 10.30 -12.07 -15.45
N ARG A 2 9.01 -11.81 -15.69
CA ARG A 2 8.60 -10.52 -16.29
C ARG A 2 8.87 -9.43 -15.26
N ASN A 3 9.73 -8.46 -15.60
CA ASN A 3 9.73 -7.16 -14.93
C ASN A 3 8.37 -6.53 -15.19
N ILE A 4 7.42 -6.70 -14.27
CA ILE A 4 6.12 -6.03 -14.37
C ILE A 4 6.39 -4.60 -13.92
N ASN A 5 6.45 -3.68 -14.89
CA ASN A 5 6.49 -2.26 -14.58
C ASN A 5 5.17 -1.89 -13.89
N MET A 6 5.20 -1.64 -12.58
CA MET A 6 3.97 -1.42 -11.80
C MET A 6 3.60 0.07 -11.86
N HIS A 7 2.61 0.37 -12.69
CA HIS A 7 2.02 1.71 -12.82
C HIS A 7 0.93 1.95 -11.77
N ILE A 8 0.52 3.21 -11.61
CA ILE A 8 -0.44 3.64 -10.58
C ILE A 8 -1.75 2.84 -10.57
N SER A 9 -2.26 2.39 -11.73
CA SER A 9 -3.47 1.56 -11.82
C SER A 9 -3.32 0.24 -11.07
N GLU A 10 -2.22 -0.47 -11.29
CA GLU A 10 -1.90 -1.73 -10.63
C GLU A 10 -1.64 -1.50 -9.14
N LYS A 11 -1.03 -0.36 -8.77
CA LYS A 11 -0.76 0.00 -7.37
C LYS A 11 -2.02 0.26 -6.58
N ILE A 12 -2.98 0.99 -7.14
CA ILE A 12 -4.30 1.21 -6.52
C ILE A 12 -4.99 -0.14 -6.30
N LYS A 13 -4.98 -1.00 -7.32
CA LYS A 13 -5.55 -2.34 -7.23
C LYS A 13 -4.85 -3.22 -6.18
N PHE A 14 -3.53 -3.13 -6.09
CA PHE A 14 -2.74 -3.83 -5.09
C PHE A 14 -3.08 -3.36 -3.67
N ILE A 15 -3.11 -2.05 -3.41
CA ILE A 15 -3.54 -1.50 -2.12
C ILE A 15 -4.91 -2.06 -1.75
N ARG A 16 -5.90 -1.95 -2.66
CA ARG A 16 -7.26 -2.39 -2.36
C ARG A 16 -7.36 -3.88 -2.09
N THR A 17 -6.71 -4.72 -2.90
CA THR A 17 -6.91 -6.18 -2.88
C THR A 17 -5.94 -6.94 -1.99
N LYS A 18 -4.72 -6.43 -1.79
CA LYS A 18 -3.66 -7.12 -1.05
C LYS A 18 -3.37 -6.52 0.31
N ILE A 19 -3.38 -5.19 0.41
CA ILE A 19 -3.09 -4.50 1.67
C ILE A 19 -4.36 -4.37 2.51
N LEU A 20 -5.41 -3.77 1.95
CA LEU A 20 -6.67 -3.52 2.65
C LEU A 20 -7.63 -4.72 2.59
N ASN A 21 -7.55 -5.51 1.52
CA ASN A 21 -8.45 -6.63 1.23
C ASN A 21 -9.95 -6.25 1.33
N VAL A 22 -10.35 -5.19 0.62
CA VAL A 22 -11.73 -4.67 0.60
C VAL A 22 -12.36 -4.67 -0.79
N SER A 23 -13.69 -4.57 -0.83
CA SER A 23 -14.45 -4.42 -2.08
C SER A 23 -14.18 -3.05 -2.74
N ALA A 24 -14.40 -2.95 -4.06
CA ALA A 24 -14.29 -1.68 -4.78
C ALA A 24 -15.24 -0.61 -4.23
N GLN A 25 -16.45 -1.01 -3.78
CA GLN A 25 -17.39 -0.10 -3.16
C GLN A 25 -16.85 0.45 -1.84
N LYS A 26 -16.35 -0.42 -0.95
CA LYS A 26 -15.80 0.01 0.33
C LYS A 26 -14.60 0.94 0.14
N PHE A 27 -13.71 0.62 -0.80
CA PHE A 27 -12.57 1.46 -1.13
C PHE A 27 -13.00 2.83 -1.67
N ALA A 28 -14.02 2.85 -2.53
CA ALA A 28 -14.58 4.09 -3.07
C ALA A 28 -15.17 4.97 -1.97
N ASP A 29 -15.91 4.39 -1.03
CA ASP A 29 -16.47 5.10 0.13
C ASP A 29 -15.35 5.73 0.97
N MET A 30 -14.25 5.00 1.19
CA MET A 30 -13.08 5.49 1.94
C MET A 30 -12.33 6.62 1.21
N CYS A 31 -12.39 6.66 -0.12
CA CYS A 31 -11.75 7.70 -0.95
C CYS A 31 -12.71 8.84 -1.33
N GLY A 32 -14.00 8.77 -0.96
CA GLY A 32 -14.99 9.78 -1.32
C GLY A 32 -15.38 9.79 -2.80
N VAL A 33 -15.30 8.64 -3.49
CA VAL A 33 -15.61 8.50 -4.92
C VAL A 33 -16.61 7.37 -5.18
N THR A 34 -16.92 7.11 -6.46
CA THR A 34 -17.79 5.99 -6.83
C THR A 34 -16.98 4.71 -7.11
N ALA A 35 -17.58 3.53 -6.92
CA ALA A 35 -16.93 2.26 -7.29
C ALA A 35 -16.54 2.21 -8.77
N ARG A 36 -17.34 2.83 -9.66
CA ARG A 36 -17.02 2.95 -11.09
C ARG A 36 -15.71 3.72 -11.31
N THR A 37 -15.49 4.80 -10.56
CA THR A 37 -14.26 5.58 -10.59
C THR A 37 -13.06 4.71 -10.19
N VAL A 38 -13.19 3.92 -9.11
CA VAL A 38 -12.14 2.98 -8.69
C VAL A 38 -11.84 1.95 -9.77
N TYR A 39 -12.85 1.31 -10.36
CA TYR A 39 -12.65 0.36 -11.46
C TYR A 39 -11.96 1.00 -12.67
N ALA A 40 -12.30 2.25 -13.01
CA ALA A 40 -11.67 2.97 -14.10
C ALA A 40 -10.18 3.24 -13.84
N TRP A 41 -9.82 3.59 -12.59
CA TRP A 41 -8.42 3.73 -12.17
C TRP A 41 -7.66 2.41 -12.22
N GLU A 42 -8.22 1.34 -11.64
CA GLU A 42 -7.56 0.03 -11.57
C GLU A 42 -7.40 -0.66 -12.92
N SER A 43 -8.23 -0.30 -13.90
CA SER A 43 -8.12 -0.79 -15.28
C SER A 43 -7.32 0.13 -16.21
N GLY A 44 -6.84 1.28 -15.70
CA GLY A 44 -6.12 2.27 -16.49
C GLY A 44 -6.98 3.03 -17.51
N VAL A 45 -8.32 2.92 -17.43
CA VAL A 45 -9.27 3.67 -18.28
C VAL A 45 -9.20 5.16 -17.98
N SER A 46 -8.95 5.53 -16.73
CA SER A 46 -8.68 6.91 -16.33
C SER A 46 -7.62 6.94 -15.23
N LEU A 47 -7.02 8.12 -15.03
CA LEU A 47 -6.07 8.35 -13.93
C LEU A 47 -6.74 9.16 -12.82
N PRO A 48 -6.39 8.92 -11.55
CA PRO A 48 -6.79 9.82 -10.47
C PRO A 48 -6.11 11.19 -10.64
N CYS A 49 -6.82 12.26 -10.32
CA CYS A 49 -6.20 13.58 -10.18
C CYS A 49 -5.38 13.66 -8.88
N LEU A 50 -4.62 14.75 -8.70
CA LEU A 50 -3.78 14.96 -7.53
C LEU A 50 -4.57 14.84 -6.21
N ASP A 51 -5.74 15.45 -6.11
CA ASP A 51 -6.57 15.38 -4.90
C ASP A 51 -6.97 13.93 -4.56
N ASN A 52 -7.30 13.14 -5.58
CA ASN A 52 -7.62 11.73 -5.40
C ASN A 52 -6.38 10.90 -5.02
N ILE A 53 -5.20 11.23 -5.54
CA ILE A 53 -3.95 10.58 -5.16
C ILE A 53 -3.64 10.84 -3.68
N VAL A 54 -3.78 12.10 -3.24
CA VAL A 54 -3.62 12.48 -1.83
C VAL A 54 -4.66 11.79 -0.94
N ALA A 55 -5.92 11.71 -1.38
CA ALA A 55 -6.96 11.00 -0.66
C ALA A 55 -6.63 9.51 -0.51
N ILE A 56 -6.20 8.83 -1.58
CA ILE A 56 -5.77 7.42 -1.54
C ILE A 56 -4.61 7.25 -0.56
N ALA A 57 -3.57 8.09 -0.66
CA ALA A 57 -2.39 8.02 0.19
C ALA A 57 -2.77 8.10 1.68
N ASN A 58 -3.59 9.09 2.05
CA ASN A 58 -4.02 9.32 3.43
C ASN A 58 -4.92 8.19 3.95
N THR A 59 -5.89 7.76 3.14
CA THR A 59 -6.86 6.72 3.50
C THR A 59 -6.22 5.35 3.68
N CYS A 60 -5.17 5.06 2.90
CA CYS A 60 -4.52 3.76 2.87
C CYS A 60 -3.19 3.73 3.62
N HIS A 61 -2.77 4.86 4.19
CA HIS A 61 -1.46 5.07 4.79
C HIS A 61 -0.31 4.68 3.85
N ALA A 62 -0.44 4.99 2.56
CA ALA A 62 0.58 4.71 1.55
C ALA A 62 1.40 5.98 1.25
N SER A 63 2.69 5.85 0.96
CA SER A 63 3.49 7.00 0.52
C SER A 63 3.06 7.52 -0.86
N LEU A 64 3.26 8.81 -1.11
CA LEU A 64 3.02 9.39 -2.43
C LEU A 64 4.01 8.86 -3.47
N ASP A 65 5.26 8.62 -3.06
CA ASP A 65 6.30 7.98 -3.85
C ASP A 65 5.85 6.61 -4.36
N TYR A 66 5.23 5.80 -3.49
CA TYR A 66 4.63 4.54 -3.93
C TYR A 66 3.63 4.79 -5.06
N LEU A 67 2.70 5.72 -4.92
CA LEU A 67 1.66 5.94 -5.95
C LEU A 67 2.21 6.54 -7.26
N LEU A 68 3.24 7.39 -7.19
CA LEU A 68 3.70 8.22 -8.31
C LEU A 68 4.93 7.68 -9.04
N ILE A 69 5.84 6.96 -8.37
CA ILE A 69 7.11 6.52 -8.96
C ILE A 69 6.97 5.08 -9.43
N ASP A 70 7.02 4.84 -10.74
CA ASP A 70 7.00 3.49 -11.32
C ASP A 70 7.99 2.54 -10.61
N ASN A 71 7.52 1.32 -10.31
CA ASN A 71 8.28 0.28 -9.58
C ASN A 71 8.76 0.62 -8.17
N HIS A 72 8.23 1.68 -7.55
CA HIS A 72 8.47 1.91 -6.13
C HIS A 72 7.81 0.81 -5.29
N GLU A 73 8.56 0.29 -4.31
CA GLU A 73 8.04 -0.68 -3.35
C GLU A 73 6.96 -0.06 -2.46
N PHE A 74 6.03 -0.87 -1.97
CA PHE A 74 4.98 -0.38 -1.09
C PHE A 74 5.57 0.10 0.23
N GLU A 75 5.29 1.36 0.58
CA GLU A 75 5.78 2.01 1.79
C GLU A 75 4.61 2.62 2.54
N LEU A 76 4.62 2.42 3.86
CA LEU A 76 3.64 3.01 4.76
C LEU A 76 4.04 4.44 5.15
N CYS A 77 3.08 5.37 5.11
CA CYS A 77 3.28 6.76 5.49
C CYS A 77 2.26 7.20 6.55
N PHE A 78 2.76 7.66 7.70
CA PHE A 78 1.99 8.17 8.83
C PHE A 78 2.48 9.58 9.19
N PRO A 79 1.99 10.65 8.53
CA PRO A 79 2.57 12.00 8.63
C PRO A 79 2.45 12.65 10.01
N ASN A 80 1.54 12.17 10.87
CA ASN A 80 1.32 12.70 12.23
C ASN A 80 1.60 11.63 13.31
N LEU A 81 2.63 10.81 13.09
CA LEU A 81 3.03 9.78 14.04
C LEU A 81 3.76 10.42 15.23
N ASP A 82 3.24 10.24 16.44
CA ASP A 82 3.93 10.69 17.66
C ASP A 82 5.06 9.74 18.10
N ASP A 83 5.94 10.22 18.98
CA ASP A 83 7.12 9.49 19.44
C ASP A 83 6.78 8.15 20.09
N GLU A 84 5.67 8.08 20.84
CA GLU A 84 5.26 6.86 21.53
C GLU A 84 4.75 5.81 20.55
N THR A 85 3.95 6.21 19.57
CA THR A 85 3.47 5.32 18.51
C THR A 85 4.64 4.86 17.64
N PHE A 86 5.59 5.74 17.31
CA PHE A 86 6.80 5.37 16.58
C PHE A 86 7.63 4.31 17.32
N LYS A 87 7.83 4.46 18.63
CA LYS A 87 8.52 3.44 19.46
C LYS A 87 7.79 2.10 19.40
N CYS A 88 6.47 2.09 19.51
CA CYS A 88 5.67 0.88 19.41
C CYS A 88 5.85 0.18 18.05
N ILE A 89 5.73 0.93 16.95
CA ILE A 89 5.93 0.40 15.59
C ILE A 89 7.36 -0.13 15.41
N SER A 90 8.36 0.58 15.93
CA SER A 90 9.77 0.18 15.84
C SER A 90 10.04 -1.14 16.56
N HIS A 91 9.49 -1.30 17.77
CA HIS A 91 9.59 -2.56 18.51
C HIS A 91 8.94 -3.73 17.75
N LEU A 92 7.74 -3.53 17.17
CA LEU A 92 7.08 -4.55 16.36
C LEU A 92 7.91 -4.91 15.11
N SER A 93 8.43 -3.91 14.40
CA SER A 93 9.25 -4.11 13.21
C SER A 93 10.51 -4.94 13.51
N ASN A 94 11.19 -4.66 14.63
CA ASN A 94 12.37 -5.42 15.03
C ASN A 94 12.02 -6.86 15.39
N LYS A 95 10.95 -7.08 16.16
CA LYS A 95 10.48 -8.43 16.51
C LYS A 95 10.16 -9.26 15.25
N MET A 96 9.50 -8.66 14.26
CA MET A 96 9.20 -9.34 13.00
C MET A 96 10.48 -9.71 12.21
N LYS A 97 11.53 -8.90 12.28
CA LYS A 97 12.82 -9.23 11.64
C LYS A 97 13.47 -10.43 12.31
N GLU A 98 13.53 -10.43 13.63
CA GLU A 98 14.09 -11.54 14.43
C GLU A 98 13.36 -12.86 14.13
N GLU A 99 12.02 -12.85 14.09
CA GLU A 99 11.23 -14.06 13.78
C GLU A 99 11.45 -14.55 12.34
N ASN A 100 11.62 -13.63 11.37
CA ASN A 100 11.89 -14.00 9.98
C ASN A 100 13.32 -14.57 9.78
N GLU A 101 14.31 -14.04 10.50
CA GLU A 101 15.68 -14.56 10.48
C GLU A 101 15.74 -15.98 11.08
N VAL A 102 15.04 -16.20 12.20
CA VAL A 102 14.95 -17.53 12.83
C VAL A 102 14.26 -18.54 11.91
N ASN A 103 13.15 -18.16 11.26
CA ASN A 103 12.43 -19.04 10.34
C ASN A 103 13.23 -19.36 9.05
N GLN A 104 14.05 -18.43 8.57
CA GLN A 104 14.94 -18.69 7.43
C GLN A 104 16.08 -19.65 7.78
N ILE A 105 16.64 -19.56 8.99
CA ILE A 105 17.66 -20.50 9.47
C ILE A 105 17.06 -21.90 9.61
N SER A 106 15.88 -22.05 10.22
CA SER A 106 15.22 -23.35 10.40
C SER A 106 14.85 -24.05 9.08
N ASN A 107 14.51 -23.31 8.03
CA ASN A 107 14.18 -23.88 6.71
C ASN A 107 15.40 -24.23 5.84
N THR A 108 16.63 -23.97 6.31
CA THR A 108 17.88 -24.28 5.57
C THR A 108 18.60 -25.52 6.14
N VAL A 109 18.12 -26.06 7.28
CA VAL A 109 18.69 -27.24 7.95
C VAL A 109 17.87 -28.52 7.78
N GLU A 110 16.79 -28.49 6.99
CA GLU A 110 16.07 -29.66 6.46
C GLU A 110 16.35 -29.84 4.96
#